data_AF-A0A0G1II36-F1
#
_entry.id   AF-A0A0G1II36-F1
#
_cell.length_a   1.000
_cell.length_b   1.000
_cell.length_c   1.000
_cell.angle_alpha   90.00
_cell.angle_beta   90.00
_cell.angle_gamma   90.00
#
_symmetry.space_group_name_H-M   'P 1'
#
loop_
_entity.id
_entity.type
_entity.pdbx_description
1 polymer ?
#
loop_
_entity_poly.entity_id
_entity_poly.type
_entity_poly.pdbx_seq_one_letter_code
_entity_poly.pdbx_strand_id
1 'polypeptide(L)'
;MTVRTSNKISNIPDISIIIVSYQTKKELADCLDSIFREKNISFEVIVVDNASTDGTSKMITQEFPKVKLITLDSLIGFSESNMRGVEKACANTLFFLNPDTLVRADAVHQLFQTLWSQKNYGAISGRLLNADGSLQPQGGSLPSLLVVCMWMFAIDDIPSIHELVSHYQERRSSYFSSSDGKVKQFGWLGGTALMVKKEAFICGLRVQGVARGRW
;
A
#
# COMPACT_ATOMS: atom_id res chain seq x y z
N MET A 1 -34.45 -32.81 -20.60
CA MET A 1 -33.77 -32.38 -19.36
C MET A 1 -32.73 -31.34 -19.74
N THR A 2 -33.05 -30.06 -19.58
CA THR A 2 -32.11 -28.97 -19.91
C THR A 2 -31.33 -28.64 -18.64
N VAL A 3 -30.05 -29.01 -18.60
CA VAL A 3 -29.14 -28.66 -17.52
C VAL A 3 -28.94 -27.14 -17.56
N ARG A 4 -29.55 -26.42 -16.60
CA ARG A 4 -29.25 -25.02 -16.34
C ARG A 4 -27.86 -24.95 -15.71
N THR A 5 -26.85 -24.56 -16.48
CA THR A 5 -25.56 -24.12 -15.95
C THR A 5 -25.81 -22.88 -15.08
N SER A 6 -25.56 -23.00 -13.78
CA SER A 6 -25.57 -21.85 -12.88
C SER A 6 -24.39 -20.94 -13.27
N ASN A 7 -24.67 -19.80 -13.89
CA ASN A 7 -23.71 -18.71 -13.97
C ASN A 7 -23.37 -18.29 -12.54
N LYS A 8 -22.23 -18.73 -12.02
CA LYS A 8 -21.63 -18.16 -10.82
C LYS A 8 -21.25 -16.73 -11.18
N ILE A 9 -22.08 -15.76 -10.81
CA ILE A 9 -21.66 -14.35 -10.80
C ILE A 9 -20.51 -14.29 -9.80
N SER A 10 -19.28 -14.21 -10.30
CA SER A 10 -18.11 -13.95 -9.46
C SER A 10 -18.27 -12.53 -8.92
N ASN A 11 -18.69 -12.39 -7.66
CA ASN A 11 -18.63 -11.11 -6.96
C ASN A 11 -17.17 -10.66 -6.94
N ILE A 12 -16.89 -9.57 -7.65
CA ILE A 12 -15.58 -8.91 -7.64
C ILE A 12 -15.37 -8.35 -6.22
N PRO A 13 -14.23 -8.60 -5.55
CA PRO A 13 -13.95 -8.05 -4.24
C PRO A 13 -13.81 -6.53 -4.30
N ASP A 14 -14.04 -5.85 -3.17
CA ASP A 14 -13.91 -4.41 -3.07
C ASP A 14 -12.43 -3.97 -3.21
N ILE A 15 -11.50 -4.79 -2.70
CA ILE A 15 -10.07 -4.50 -2.63
C ILE A 15 -9.23 -5.69 -3.10
N SER A 16 -8.19 -5.42 -3.89
CA SER A 16 -7.08 -6.34 -4.12
C SER A 16 -5.87 -5.88 -3.31
N ILE A 17 -5.53 -6.64 -2.26
CA ILE A 17 -4.36 -6.38 -1.43
C ILE A 17 -3.15 -7.04 -2.10
N ILE A 18 -2.12 -6.26 -2.38
CA ILE A 18 -0.91 -6.69 -3.09
C ILE A 18 0.27 -6.55 -2.14
N ILE A 19 0.96 -7.66 -1.90
CA ILE A 19 2.11 -7.73 -1.01
C ILE A 19 3.27 -8.35 -1.79
N VAL A 20 4.41 -7.67 -1.80
CA VAL A 20 5.66 -8.23 -2.32
C VAL A 20 6.47 -8.74 -1.13
N SER A 21 6.95 -9.98 -1.22
CA SER A 21 7.71 -10.65 -0.16
C SER A 21 9.09 -11.06 -0.68
N TYR A 22 10.13 -10.86 0.12
CA TYR A 22 11.50 -11.32 -0.13
C TYR A 22 12.16 -11.60 1.22
N GLN A 23 12.31 -12.87 1.60
CA GLN A 23 12.98 -13.30 2.84
C GLN A 23 12.27 -12.76 4.11
N THR A 24 10.96 -12.60 4.04
CA THR A 24 10.11 -12.04 5.12
C THR A 24 9.06 -13.05 5.60
N LYS A 25 9.38 -14.35 5.65
CA LYS A 25 8.40 -15.40 6.00
C LYS A 25 7.65 -15.10 7.30
N LYS A 26 8.35 -14.68 8.35
CA LYS A 26 7.73 -14.48 9.68
C LYS A 26 6.83 -13.25 9.67
N GLU A 27 7.38 -12.13 9.22
CA GLU A 27 6.70 -10.85 9.14
C GLU A 27 5.44 -10.95 8.27
N LEU A 28 5.56 -11.63 7.11
CA LEU A 28 4.44 -11.86 6.21
C LEU A 28 3.34 -12.69 6.87
N ALA A 29 3.68 -13.74 7.63
CA ALA A 29 2.68 -14.55 8.32
C ALA A 29 1.88 -13.69 9.32
N ASP A 30 2.57 -12.88 10.12
CA ASP A 30 1.92 -11.95 11.07
C ASP A 30 1.06 -10.90 10.35
N CYS A 31 1.54 -10.38 9.21
CA CYS A 31 0.80 -9.45 8.35
C CYS A 31 -0.47 -10.10 7.79
N LEU A 32 -0.38 -11.29 7.19
CA LEU A 32 -1.53 -12.03 6.65
C LEU A 32 -2.56 -12.33 7.74
N ASP A 33 -2.13 -12.79 8.91
CA ASP A 33 -3.01 -13.01 10.06
C ASP A 33 -3.74 -11.73 10.48
N SER A 34 -3.05 -10.59 10.48
CA SER A 34 -3.67 -9.30 10.80
C SER A 34 -4.72 -8.88 9.76
N ILE A 35 -4.44 -9.11 8.47
CA ILE A 35 -5.37 -8.81 7.37
C ILE A 35 -6.62 -9.68 7.46
N PHE A 36 -6.48 -10.99 7.70
CA PHE A 36 -7.63 -11.91 7.73
C PHE A 36 -8.56 -11.72 8.93
N ARG A 37 -8.18 -10.86 9.90
CA ARG A 37 -9.09 -10.39 10.96
C ARG A 37 -10.08 -9.34 10.47
N GLU A 38 -9.85 -8.70 9.33
CA GLU A 38 -10.81 -7.78 8.71
C GLU A 38 -12.09 -8.52 8.29
N LYS A 39 -13.25 -7.95 8.63
CA LYS A 39 -14.58 -8.57 8.41
C LYS A 39 -15.57 -7.66 7.71
N ASN A 40 -15.32 -6.35 7.69
CA ASN A 40 -16.30 -5.36 7.26
C ASN A 40 -16.21 -5.03 5.76
N ILE A 41 -15.33 -5.69 5.03
CA ILE A 41 -15.10 -5.45 3.61
C ILE A 41 -14.66 -6.72 2.90
N SER A 42 -15.03 -6.87 1.63
CA SER A 42 -14.58 -7.99 0.82
C SER A 42 -13.23 -7.70 0.17
N PHE A 43 -12.31 -8.66 0.24
CA PHE A 43 -10.97 -8.49 -0.33
C PHE A 43 -10.42 -9.80 -0.87
N GLU A 44 -9.46 -9.67 -1.77
CA GLU A 44 -8.52 -10.73 -2.11
C GLU A 44 -7.10 -10.33 -1.69
N VAL A 45 -6.26 -11.32 -1.42
CA VAL A 45 -4.85 -11.12 -1.09
C VAL A 45 -4.00 -11.79 -2.17
N ILE A 46 -3.09 -11.02 -2.74
CA ILE A 46 -2.15 -11.44 -3.76
C ILE A 46 -0.74 -11.23 -3.19
N VAL A 47 -0.02 -12.32 -3.01
CA VAL A 47 1.38 -12.27 -2.57
C VAL A 47 2.28 -12.61 -3.74
N VAL A 48 3.26 -11.73 -3.99
CA VAL A 48 4.34 -11.96 -4.95
C VAL A 48 5.60 -12.29 -4.17
N ASP A 49 5.94 -13.58 -4.14
CA ASP A 49 7.20 -14.07 -3.57
C ASP A 49 8.33 -13.86 -4.58
N ASN A 50 9.20 -12.88 -4.30
CA ASN A 50 10.23 -12.37 -5.19
C ASN A 50 11.53 -13.21 -5.13
N ALA A 51 11.40 -14.53 -5.25
CA ALA A 51 12.46 -15.53 -5.11
C ALA A 51 12.96 -15.74 -3.67
N SER A 52 12.04 -15.88 -2.70
CA SER A 52 12.43 -16.23 -1.33
C SER A 52 12.92 -17.67 -1.20
N THR A 53 13.91 -17.88 -0.34
CA THR A 53 14.52 -19.19 -0.03
C THR A 53 14.27 -19.64 1.41
N ASP A 54 13.59 -18.81 2.21
CA ASP A 54 13.31 -19.01 3.64
C ASP A 54 12.06 -19.89 3.91
N GLY A 55 11.43 -20.39 2.84
CA GLY A 55 10.18 -21.16 2.90
C GLY A 55 8.90 -20.32 2.91
N THR A 56 8.96 -19.03 2.58
CA THR A 56 7.80 -18.13 2.40
C THR A 56 6.70 -18.78 1.56
N SER A 57 6.99 -19.19 0.32
CA SER A 57 6.02 -19.85 -0.57
C SER A 57 5.35 -21.09 0.06
N LYS A 58 6.12 -21.91 0.78
CA LYS A 58 5.60 -23.11 1.44
C LYS A 58 4.64 -22.74 2.58
N MET A 59 5.01 -21.76 3.40
CA MET A 59 4.16 -21.25 4.48
C MET A 59 2.83 -20.74 3.94
N ILE A 60 2.85 -19.91 2.89
CA ILE A 60 1.62 -19.36 2.30
C ILE A 60 0.70 -20.48 1.81
N THR A 61 1.26 -21.46 1.09
CA THR A 61 0.48 -22.58 0.55
C THR A 61 -0.16 -23.45 1.64
N GLN A 62 0.53 -23.62 2.77
CA GLN A 62 0.08 -24.49 3.87
C GLN A 62 -0.88 -23.79 4.83
N GLU A 63 -0.59 -22.54 5.18
CA GLU A 63 -1.27 -21.81 6.27
C GLU A 63 -2.31 -20.82 5.74
N PHE A 64 -2.11 -20.28 4.53
CA PHE A 64 -2.95 -19.25 3.94
C PHE A 64 -3.50 -19.64 2.55
N PRO A 65 -4.26 -20.75 2.42
CA PRO A 65 -4.72 -21.27 1.12
C PRO A 65 -5.68 -20.33 0.37
N LYS A 66 -6.17 -19.25 1.01
CA LYS A 66 -6.98 -18.21 0.38
C LYS A 66 -6.15 -17.15 -0.36
N VAL A 67 -4.85 -17.10 -0.11
CA VAL A 67 -3.91 -16.16 -0.75
C VAL A 67 -3.60 -16.64 -2.16
N LYS A 68 -3.64 -15.71 -3.12
CA LYS A 68 -3.14 -15.93 -4.47
C LYS A 68 -1.63 -15.72 -4.48
N LEU A 69 -0.88 -16.82 -4.45
CA LEU A 69 0.58 -16.79 -4.48
C LEU A 69 1.11 -16.73 -5.93
N ILE A 70 2.04 -15.82 -6.17
CA ILE A 70 2.86 -15.73 -7.38
C ILE A 70 4.31 -15.90 -6.96
N THR A 71 4.96 -16.98 -7.39
CA THR A 71 6.37 -17.25 -7.10
C THR A 71 7.23 -16.85 -8.28
N LEU A 72 8.30 -16.09 -8.02
CA LEU A 72 9.28 -15.69 -9.01
C LEU A 72 10.56 -16.50 -8.86
N ASP A 73 11.17 -16.86 -9.99
CA ASP A 73 12.42 -17.64 -10.02
C ASP A 73 13.66 -16.77 -9.79
N SER A 74 13.53 -15.45 -9.92
CA SER A 74 14.60 -14.48 -9.73
C SER A 74 14.08 -13.19 -9.08
N LEU A 75 14.99 -12.47 -8.44
CA LEU A 75 14.72 -11.15 -7.86
C LEU A 75 14.58 -10.10 -8.99
N ILE A 76 13.37 -9.58 -9.20
CA ILE A 76 13.08 -8.59 -10.27
C ILE A 76 12.83 -7.16 -9.72
N GLY A 77 13.11 -6.96 -8.42
CA GLY A 77 12.87 -5.67 -7.75
C GLY A 77 11.40 -5.43 -7.36
N PHE A 78 11.19 -4.41 -6.54
CA PHE A 78 9.90 -4.16 -5.86
C PHE A 78 8.80 -3.67 -6.81
N SER A 79 9.11 -2.73 -7.70
CA SER A 79 8.12 -2.15 -8.61
C SER A 79 7.60 -3.17 -9.62
N GLU A 80 8.49 -3.97 -10.21
CA GLU A 80 8.10 -5.01 -11.16
C GLU A 80 7.29 -6.12 -10.48
N SER A 81 7.71 -6.53 -9.27
CA SER A 81 6.95 -7.49 -8.45
C SER A 81 5.53 -7.00 -8.16
N ASN A 82 5.38 -5.73 -7.76
CA ASN A 82 4.06 -5.12 -7.59
C ASN A 82 3.22 -5.19 -8.86
N MET A 83 3.82 -5.00 -10.04
CA MET A 83 3.10 -5.08 -11.32
C MET A 83 2.59 -6.50 -11.60
N ARG A 84 3.37 -7.54 -11.29
CA ARG A 84 2.89 -8.93 -11.37
C ARG A 84 1.66 -9.15 -10.48
N GLY A 85 1.62 -8.51 -9.30
CA GLY A 85 0.44 -8.50 -8.43
C GLY A 85 -0.76 -7.77 -9.04
N VAL A 86 -0.55 -6.57 -9.57
CA VAL A 86 -1.60 -5.75 -10.21
C VAL A 86 -2.23 -6.46 -11.42
N GLU A 87 -1.45 -7.20 -12.19
CA GLU A 87 -1.94 -7.99 -13.33
C GLU A 87 -2.92 -9.09 -12.91
N LYS A 88 -2.83 -9.59 -11.68
CA LYS A 88 -3.74 -10.62 -11.13
C LYS A 88 -4.89 -10.04 -10.31
N ALA A 89 -4.82 -8.76 -9.95
CA ALA A 89 -5.84 -8.05 -9.19
C ALA A 89 -7.13 -7.85 -10.00
N CYS A 90 -8.28 -8.26 -9.47
CA CYS A 90 -9.58 -8.06 -10.11
C CYS A 90 -10.40 -6.90 -9.54
N ALA A 91 -10.09 -6.40 -8.34
CA ALA A 91 -10.79 -5.26 -7.76
C ALA A 91 -10.49 -3.94 -8.48
N ASN A 92 -11.39 -2.97 -8.30
CA ASN A 92 -11.19 -1.58 -8.75
C ASN A 92 -10.39 -0.74 -7.74
N THR A 93 -10.09 -1.29 -6.56
CA THR A 93 -9.24 -0.67 -5.54
C THR A 93 -8.03 -1.56 -5.31
N LEU A 94 -6.83 -0.99 -5.45
CA LEU A 94 -5.57 -1.67 -5.15
C LEU A 94 -5.09 -1.20 -3.78
N PHE A 95 -4.62 -2.13 -2.95
CA PHE A 95 -3.99 -1.80 -1.67
C PHE A 95 -2.59 -2.41 -1.62
N PHE A 96 -1.57 -1.59 -1.83
CA PHE A 96 -0.18 -2.00 -1.70
C PHE A 96 0.19 -1.98 -0.22
N LEU A 97 0.64 -3.12 0.28
CA LEU A 97 0.98 -3.30 1.68
C LEU A 97 2.32 -4.03 1.79
N ASN A 98 3.20 -3.52 2.64
CA ASN A 98 4.46 -4.20 2.92
C ASN A 98 4.25 -5.43 3.84
N PRO A 99 5.10 -6.47 3.72
CA PRO A 99 4.96 -7.69 4.50
C PRO A 99 5.25 -7.49 6.00
N ASP A 100 5.89 -6.39 6.41
CA ASP A 100 6.24 -6.05 7.79
C ASP A 100 5.19 -5.17 8.51
N THR A 101 3.97 -5.11 7.98
CA THR A 101 2.89 -4.27 8.52
C THR A 101 1.84 -5.10 9.28
N LEU A 102 1.41 -4.62 10.44
CA LEU A 102 0.27 -5.17 11.17
C LEU A 102 -0.97 -4.29 10.99
N VAL A 103 -2.01 -4.84 10.37
CA VAL A 103 -3.28 -4.17 10.15
C VAL A 103 -4.11 -4.19 11.43
N ARG A 104 -4.51 -3.01 11.91
CA ARG A 104 -5.46 -2.88 13.02
C ARG A 104 -6.87 -3.23 12.54
N ALA A 105 -7.69 -3.76 13.44
CA ALA A 105 -9.09 -4.08 13.15
C ALA A 105 -9.81 -2.87 12.52
N ASP A 106 -10.59 -3.13 11.47
CA ASP A 106 -11.40 -2.16 10.71
C ASP A 106 -10.60 -1.09 9.93
N ALA A 107 -9.26 -1.09 10.00
CA ALA A 107 -8.44 -0.07 9.34
C ALA A 107 -8.56 -0.11 7.81
N VAL A 108 -8.67 -1.30 7.22
CA VAL A 108 -8.77 -1.46 5.76
C VAL A 108 -10.13 -0.97 5.27
N HIS A 109 -11.20 -1.34 5.99
CA HIS A 109 -12.55 -0.88 5.70
C HIS A 109 -12.65 0.66 5.83
N GLN A 110 -12.11 1.26 6.89
CA GLN A 110 -12.10 2.73 7.05
C GLN A 110 -11.31 3.45 5.95
N LEU A 111 -10.15 2.92 5.55
CA LEU A 111 -9.37 3.48 4.44
C LEU A 111 -10.16 3.45 3.13
N PHE A 112 -10.83 2.33 2.85
CA PHE A 112 -11.68 2.19 1.67
C PHE A 112 -12.84 3.18 1.68
N GLN A 113 -13.61 3.24 2.78
CA GLN A 113 -14.72 4.19 2.90
C GLN A 113 -14.25 5.63 2.68
N THR A 114 -13.09 5.98 3.25
CA THR A 114 -12.53 7.31 3.12
C THR A 114 -12.12 7.62 1.67
N LEU A 115 -11.42 6.71 1.00
CA LEU A 115 -11.01 6.85 -0.41
C LEU A 115 -12.21 7.06 -1.34
N TRP A 116 -13.32 6.38 -1.06
CA TRP A 116 -14.53 6.42 -1.90
C TRP A 116 -15.55 7.48 -1.46
N SER A 117 -15.41 8.06 -0.26
CA SER A 117 -16.27 9.15 0.22
C SER A 117 -16.14 10.44 -0.60
N GLN A 118 -15.00 10.65 -1.26
CA GLN A 118 -14.70 11.84 -2.05
C GLN A 118 -14.36 11.46 -3.49
N LYS A 119 -14.99 12.13 -4.45
CA LYS A 119 -14.77 11.86 -5.89
C LYS A 119 -13.35 12.20 -6.34
N ASN A 120 -12.74 13.22 -5.73
CA ASN A 120 -11.42 13.74 -6.10
C ASN A 120 -10.24 13.00 -5.43
N TYR A 121 -10.48 11.99 -4.58
CA TYR A 121 -9.40 11.19 -4.00
C TYR A 121 -9.00 10.07 -4.96
N GLY A 122 -7.75 10.08 -5.43
CA GLY A 122 -7.17 9.01 -6.24
C GLY A 122 -6.46 7.94 -5.40
N ALA A 123 -5.83 8.34 -4.30
CA ALA A 123 -5.11 7.48 -3.37
C ALA A 123 -5.22 7.98 -1.93
N ILE A 124 -4.99 7.08 -0.97
CA ILE A 124 -4.95 7.35 0.46
C ILE A 124 -3.92 6.41 1.11
N SER A 125 -3.32 6.84 2.22
CA SER A 125 -2.42 6.02 3.02
C SER A 125 -2.92 5.91 4.46
N GLY A 126 -2.65 4.77 5.09
CA GLY A 126 -2.95 4.56 6.51
C GLY A 126 -2.04 5.39 7.41
N ARG A 127 -2.53 5.75 8.59
CA ARG A 127 -1.66 6.27 9.66
C ARG A 127 -0.77 5.13 10.14
N LEU A 128 0.54 5.24 9.91
CA LEU A 128 1.51 4.23 10.32
C LEU A 128 2.01 4.51 11.73
N LEU A 129 2.15 3.43 12.50
CA LEU A 129 2.59 3.44 13.88
C LEU A 129 3.75 2.46 14.02
N ASN A 130 4.75 2.85 14.80
CA ASN A 130 5.81 1.94 15.23
C ASN A 130 5.27 0.93 16.26
N ALA A 131 6.07 -0.08 16.60
CA ALA A 131 5.69 -1.11 17.56
C ALA A 131 5.37 -0.56 18.97
N ASP A 132 5.97 0.56 19.36
CA ASP A 132 5.70 1.27 20.63
C ASP A 132 4.44 2.15 20.57
N GLY A 133 3.73 2.18 19.44
CA GLY A 133 2.55 3.00 19.21
C GLY A 133 2.84 4.46 18.83
N SER A 134 4.11 4.87 18.78
CA SER A 134 4.49 6.18 18.27
C SER A 134 4.19 6.30 16.77
N LEU A 135 3.96 7.52 16.30
CA LEU A 135 3.70 7.74 14.88
C LEU A 135 4.96 7.44 14.06
N GLN A 136 4.80 6.71 12.96
CA GLN A 136 5.80 6.59 11.91
C GLN A 136 5.51 7.62 10.79
N PRO A 137 6.30 8.69 10.66
CA PRO A 137 6.03 9.77 9.70
C PRO A 137 6.14 9.30 8.25
N GLN A 138 5.03 9.39 7.50
CA GLN A 138 4.93 8.88 6.12
C GLN A 138 4.17 9.87 5.24
N GLY A 139 4.92 10.71 4.53
CA GLY A 139 4.42 11.76 3.66
C GLY A 139 5.07 13.11 3.93
N GLY A 140 4.83 14.07 3.04
CA GLY A 140 5.43 15.40 3.15
C GLY A 140 5.04 16.32 2.00
N SER A 141 5.77 17.41 1.84
CA SER A 141 5.53 18.39 0.78
C SER A 141 6.15 17.95 -0.54
N LEU A 142 5.57 18.37 -1.67
CA LEU A 142 6.19 18.17 -2.98
C LEU A 142 7.58 18.83 -3.02
N PRO A 143 8.54 18.25 -3.76
CA PRO A 143 9.84 18.87 -3.93
C PRO A 143 9.66 20.18 -4.71
N SER A 144 10.19 21.26 -4.15
CA SER A 144 10.45 22.51 -4.86
C SER A 144 11.95 22.79 -4.81
N LEU A 145 12.47 23.60 -5.73
CA LEU A 145 13.89 23.95 -5.73
C LEU A 145 14.32 24.48 -4.35
N LEU A 146 13.51 25.34 -3.74
CA LEU A 146 13.76 25.88 -2.42
C LEU A 146 13.78 24.78 -1.35
N VAL A 147 12.76 23.92 -1.31
CA VAL A 147 12.67 22.83 -0.32
C VAL A 147 13.82 21.85 -0.45
N VAL A 148 14.21 21.50 -1.68
CA VAL A 148 15.36 20.63 -1.94
C VAL A 148 16.66 21.31 -1.53
N CYS A 149 16.86 22.59 -1.84
CA CYS A 149 18.03 23.34 -1.38
C CYS A 149 18.09 23.38 0.15
N MET A 150 16.99 23.68 0.83
CA MET A 150 16.98 23.70 2.31
C MET A 150 17.35 22.34 2.89
N TRP A 151 16.82 21.26 2.33
CA TRP A 151 17.17 19.89 2.72
C TRP A 151 18.64 19.54 2.44
N MET A 152 19.16 19.86 1.25
CA MET A 152 20.55 19.56 0.87
C MET A 152 21.58 20.32 1.72
N PHE A 153 21.22 21.51 2.21
CA PHE A 153 22.07 22.32 3.09
C PHE A 153 21.75 22.14 4.58
N ALA A 154 20.89 21.18 4.95
CA ALA A 154 20.44 20.94 6.33
C ALA A 154 19.86 22.18 7.03
N ILE A 155 19.32 23.13 6.26
CA ILE A 155 18.71 24.36 6.78
C ILE A 155 17.39 24.03 7.47
N ASP A 156 16.71 22.99 7.00
CA ASP A 156 15.46 22.47 7.54
C ASP A 156 15.61 21.72 8.87
N ASP A 157 16.85 21.36 9.27
CA ASP A 157 17.18 20.80 10.58
C ASP A 157 17.48 21.88 11.66
N ILE A 158 17.54 23.16 11.28
CA ILE A 158 17.83 24.26 12.21
C ILE A 158 16.62 24.50 13.15
N PRO A 159 16.78 24.41 14.49
CA PRO A 159 15.67 24.43 15.47
C PRO A 159 14.70 25.63 15.43
N SER A 160 15.02 26.73 14.73
CA SER A 160 14.13 27.89 14.55
C SER A 160 13.57 28.05 13.13
N ILE A 161 14.24 27.48 12.13
CA ILE A 161 13.84 27.57 10.72
C ILE A 161 12.94 26.39 10.34
N HIS A 162 13.13 25.24 11.01
CA HIS A 162 12.30 24.05 10.84
C HIS A 162 10.81 24.26 11.17
N GLU A 163 10.43 25.34 11.84
CA GLU A 163 9.02 25.66 12.09
C GLU A 163 8.39 26.49 10.97
N LEU A 164 9.18 27.24 10.21
CA LEU A 164 8.71 28.22 9.21
C LEU A 164 8.71 27.66 7.78
N VAL A 165 9.39 26.55 7.56
CA VAL A 165 9.63 25.98 6.23
C VAL A 165 8.86 24.68 6.06
N SER A 166 8.37 24.43 4.84
CA SER A 166 7.79 23.15 4.44
C SER A 166 8.86 22.08 4.26
N HIS A 167 8.75 20.95 4.97
CA HIS A 167 9.70 19.86 4.89
C HIS A 167 9.37 18.92 3.73
N TYR A 168 10.43 18.47 3.04
CA TYR A 168 10.31 17.40 2.06
C TYR A 168 9.87 16.11 2.77
N GLN A 169 10.58 15.69 3.82
CA GLN A 169 10.18 14.61 4.70
C GLN A 169 9.87 15.15 6.07
N GLU A 170 8.58 15.22 6.39
CA GLU A 170 8.12 15.76 7.65
C GLU A 170 8.24 14.72 8.76
N ARG A 171 8.80 15.11 9.91
CA ARG A 171 9.04 14.23 11.05
C ARG A 171 8.18 14.55 12.26
N ARG A 172 7.55 15.74 12.28
CA ARG A 172 6.76 16.20 13.42
C ARG A 172 5.44 15.43 13.50
N SER A 173 5.19 14.79 14.63
CA SER A 173 3.93 14.07 14.88
C SER A 173 2.69 14.98 14.80
N SER A 174 2.84 16.26 15.18
CA SER A 174 1.80 17.29 15.07
C SER A 174 1.38 17.54 13.63
N TYR A 175 2.27 17.38 12.64
CA TYR A 175 1.93 17.55 11.24
C TYR A 175 0.96 16.48 10.74
N PHE A 176 1.13 15.24 11.20
CA PHE A 176 0.25 14.13 10.79
C PHE A 176 -0.99 14.01 11.69
N SER A 177 -1.06 14.79 12.76
CA SER A 177 -2.21 14.82 13.65
C SER A 177 -3.27 15.77 13.09
N SER A 178 -4.40 15.22 12.65
CA SER A 178 -5.61 16.02 12.42
C SER A 178 -6.40 16.05 13.73
N SER A 179 -6.56 17.25 14.30
CA SER A 179 -7.34 17.47 15.52
C SER A 179 -8.85 17.30 15.30
N ASP A 180 -9.29 17.28 14.04
CA ASP A 180 -10.69 17.23 13.63
C ASP A 180 -11.08 15.93 12.91
N GLY A 181 -10.18 14.93 12.87
CA GLY A 181 -10.42 13.64 12.21
C GLY A 181 -10.53 13.73 10.67
N LYS A 182 -10.16 14.87 10.07
CA LYS A 182 -10.18 15.07 8.63
C LYS A 182 -8.97 14.44 7.95
N VAL A 183 -9.18 13.98 6.73
CA VAL A 183 -8.13 13.53 5.82
C VAL A 183 -7.20 14.70 5.49
N LYS A 184 -5.91 14.55 5.79
CA LYS A 184 -4.89 15.52 5.42
C LYS A 184 -4.38 15.22 4.01
N GLN A 185 -4.21 16.26 3.20
CA GLN A 185 -3.56 16.16 1.90
C GLN A 185 -2.04 16.30 2.05
N PHE A 186 -1.30 15.44 1.36
CA PHE A 186 0.16 15.44 1.31
C PHE A 186 0.63 15.61 -0.14
N GLY A 187 1.82 16.18 -0.32
CA GLY A 187 2.46 16.28 -1.63
C GLY A 187 2.99 14.93 -2.13
N TRP A 188 3.40 14.05 -1.23
CA TRP A 188 3.71 12.64 -1.52
C TRP A 188 3.26 11.75 -0.35
N LEU A 189 3.04 10.47 -0.63
CA LEU A 189 2.64 9.44 0.34
C LEU A 189 3.66 8.31 0.38
N GLY A 190 3.87 7.72 1.54
CA GLY A 190 4.69 6.50 1.68
C GLY A 190 4.02 5.28 1.05
N GLY A 191 4.83 4.38 0.48
CA GLY A 191 4.36 3.17 -0.20
C GLY A 191 3.99 1.99 0.72
N THR A 192 4.27 2.09 2.03
CA THR A 192 4.12 0.99 3.00
C THR A 192 2.67 0.49 3.12
N ALA A 193 1.68 1.38 3.06
CA ALA A 193 0.26 1.06 3.15
C ALA A 193 -0.54 2.03 2.27
N LEU A 194 -0.43 1.90 0.95
CA LEU A 194 -1.01 2.79 -0.03
C LEU A 194 -2.23 2.16 -0.72
N MET A 195 -3.41 2.73 -0.50
CA MET A 195 -4.64 2.34 -1.19
C MET A 195 -4.93 3.32 -2.33
N VAL A 196 -5.20 2.81 -3.52
CA VAL A 196 -5.37 3.61 -4.74
C VAL A 196 -6.49 3.06 -5.61
N LYS A 197 -7.27 3.96 -6.22
CA LYS A 197 -8.23 3.60 -7.27
C LYS A 197 -7.45 3.08 -8.48
N LYS A 198 -7.80 1.90 -8.98
CA LYS A 198 -7.09 1.24 -10.08
C LYS A 198 -7.01 2.11 -11.34
N GLU A 199 -8.05 2.88 -11.64
CA GLU A 199 -8.06 3.85 -12.73
C GLU A 199 -6.99 4.95 -12.57
N ALA A 200 -6.85 5.50 -11.35
CA ALA A 200 -5.88 6.55 -11.05
C ALA A 200 -4.45 6.01 -11.14
N PHE A 201 -4.24 4.79 -10.66
CA PHE A 201 -2.97 4.08 -10.76
C PHE A 201 -2.55 3.86 -12.23
N ILE A 202 -3.44 3.32 -13.06
CA ILE A 202 -3.17 3.06 -14.48
C ILE A 202 -2.95 4.37 -15.25
N CYS A 203 -3.72 5.42 -14.94
CA CYS A 203 -3.52 6.74 -15.54
C CYS A 203 -2.11 7.29 -15.24
N GLY A 204 -1.68 7.19 -13.97
CA GLY A 204 -0.34 7.60 -13.54
C GLY A 204 0.78 6.91 -14.30
N LEU A 205 0.69 5.60 -14.51
CA LEU A 205 1.67 4.84 -15.30
C LEU A 205 1.79 5.35 -16.74
N ARG A 206 0.66 5.72 -17.37
CA ARG A 206 0.65 6.26 -18.74
C ARG A 206 1.31 7.63 -18.83
N VAL A 207 1.05 8.50 -17.85
CA VAL A 207 1.63 9.86 -17.79
C VAL A 207 3.14 9.81 -17.62
N GLN A 208 3.66 8.86 -16.84
CA GLN A 208 5.10 8.70 -16.64
C GLN A 208 5.84 8.06 -17.83
N GLY A 209 5.15 7.78 -18.94
CA GLY A 209 5.77 7.13 -20.09
C GLY A 209 6.25 5.72 -19.78
N VAL A 210 5.70 5.08 -18.74
CA VAL A 210 5.89 3.64 -18.47
C VAL A 210 5.08 2.89 -19.53
N ALA A 211 5.62 2.90 -20.75
CA ALA A 211 5.15 2.07 -21.84
C ALA A 211 5.15 0.62 -21.35
N ARG A 212 4.21 -0.17 -21.86
CA ARG A 212 4.20 -1.65 -21.74
C ARG A 212 5.41 -2.25 -22.49
N GLY A 213 6.61 -1.80 -22.17
CA GLY A 213 7.87 -2.39 -22.58
C GLY A 213 8.19 -3.48 -21.57
N ARG A 214 8.49 -4.66 -22.10
CA ARG A 214 9.02 -5.80 -21.35
C ARG A 214 10.14 -5.31 -20.42
N TRP A 215 9.91 -5.44 -19.11
CA TRP A 215 10.96 -5.64 -18.14
C TRP A 215 11.16 -7.15 -18.03
#